data_AF-A0A180GDT3-F1
#
_entry.id   AF-A0A180GDT3-F1
#
_cell.length_a   1.000
_cell.length_b   1.000
_cell.length_c   1.000
_cell.angle_alpha   90.00
_cell.angle_beta   90.00
_cell.angle_gamma   90.00
#
_symmetry.space_group_name_H-M   'P 1'
#
loop_
_entity.id
_entity.type
_entity.pdbx_description
1 polymer ?
#
loop_
_entity_poly.entity_id
_entity_poly.type
_entity_poly.pdbx_seq_one_letter_code
_entity_poly.pdbx_strand_id
1 'polypeptide(L)'
;MSSARRFGPPRSTAAWAQERVNGMLQKLPTNHHPDELPKTLTHKWHMHSTFKGLLNGAADEHHSTEDGSDRIPMNTSLDEPVFLKWKRAVSQQERSQGQSRVVPENHRLTSLVNVVPSMCINRKTFTSRENHHGNSLVEFHLGNCQRFGEIERIFLSDNTPGRTWVVVKPFREVPRDEDPYRNYPDLNCRLVQANYEALAVIASEEIIGHVACMKNPAGTFGLTNETISAVGLGSAGWESLVDNA
;
A
#
# COMPACT_ATOMS: atom_id res chain seq x y z
N MET A 1 40.67 22.79 -1.52
CA MET A 1 39.91 23.01 -0.26
C MET A 1 38.45 23.16 -0.61
N SER A 2 37.70 22.07 -0.67
CA SER A 2 36.36 22.04 -1.26
C SER A 2 35.33 21.38 -0.33
N SER A 3 34.29 22.17 -0.06
CA SER A 3 32.90 21.75 0.13
C SER A 3 32.50 21.03 1.43
N ALA A 4 32.42 21.80 2.51
CA ALA A 4 31.53 21.52 3.65
C ALA A 4 30.26 22.41 3.59
N ARG A 5 29.55 22.38 2.46
CA ARG A 5 28.18 22.92 2.35
C ARG A 5 27.27 21.79 1.85
N ARG A 6 26.19 21.51 2.61
CA ARG A 6 25.00 20.68 2.30
C ARG A 6 24.75 19.40 3.11
N PHE A 7 25.22 19.29 4.34
CA PHE A 7 24.47 18.48 5.30
C PHE A 7 23.46 19.38 6.02
N GLY A 8 22.30 19.56 5.38
CA GLY A 8 21.09 19.98 6.08
C GLY A 8 20.69 18.95 7.15
N PRO A 9 19.65 19.20 7.95
CA PRO A 9 19.30 18.33 9.07
C PRO A 9 19.10 16.88 8.60
N PRO A 10 19.37 15.85 9.44
CA PRO A 10 19.19 14.46 9.06
C PRO A 10 17.75 14.26 8.61
N ARG A 11 17.54 14.14 7.29
CA ARG A 11 16.23 13.97 6.70
C ARG A 11 15.79 12.55 7.06
N SER A 12 14.87 12.47 8.02
CA SER A 12 13.98 11.34 8.33
C SER A 12 14.27 10.13 7.44
N THR A 13 15.28 9.34 7.81
CA THR A 13 15.57 8.10 7.08
C THR A 13 14.36 7.21 7.26
N ALA A 14 13.85 6.65 6.17
CA ALA A 14 12.78 5.68 6.22
C ALA A 14 13.27 4.44 6.97
N ALA A 15 13.11 4.46 8.30
CA ALA A 15 13.60 3.44 9.20
C ALA A 15 13.14 2.06 8.74
N TRP A 16 11.92 1.94 8.19
CA TRP A 16 11.38 0.68 7.66
C TRP A 16 12.01 0.19 6.37
N ALA A 17 12.37 1.08 5.44
CA ALA A 17 13.13 0.67 4.25
C ALA A 17 14.51 0.15 4.68
N GLN A 18 15.13 0.81 5.65
CA GLN A 18 16.40 0.40 6.22
C GLN A 18 16.28 -0.89 7.06
N GLU A 19 15.18 -1.11 7.79
CA GLU A 19 14.87 -2.35 8.52
C GLU A 19 14.63 -3.52 7.55
N ARG A 20 13.97 -3.28 6.42
CA ARG A 20 13.82 -4.29 5.35
C ARG A 20 15.17 -4.63 4.72
N VAL A 21 16.01 -3.62 4.42
CA VAL A 21 17.41 -3.83 4.01
C VAL A 21 18.17 -4.64 5.06
N ASN A 22 18.04 -4.31 6.34
CA ASN A 22 18.70 -5.05 7.42
C ASN A 22 18.22 -6.50 7.48
N GLY A 23 16.91 -6.75 7.36
CA GLY A 23 16.35 -8.10 7.29
C GLY A 23 16.81 -8.88 6.06
N MET A 24 17.09 -8.20 4.94
CA MET A 24 17.70 -8.80 3.75
C MET A 24 19.19 -9.10 3.97
N LEU A 25 19.96 -8.15 4.52
CA LEU A 25 21.41 -8.28 4.76
C LEU A 25 21.76 -9.29 5.85
N GLN A 26 20.92 -9.46 6.87
CA GLN A 26 21.08 -10.49 7.90
C GLN A 26 20.96 -11.91 7.34
N LYS A 27 20.34 -12.09 6.17
CA LYS A 27 20.11 -13.39 5.54
C LYS A 27 21.12 -13.72 4.43
N LEU A 28 22.09 -12.85 4.15
CA LEU A 28 23.17 -13.11 3.19
C LEU A 28 24.32 -13.87 3.88
N PRO A 29 24.75 -15.04 3.35
CA PRO A 29 25.65 -15.98 4.06
C PRO A 29 27.11 -15.49 4.22
N THR A 30 27.47 -14.32 3.71
CA THR A 30 28.86 -13.83 3.65
C THR A 30 29.15 -12.57 4.48
N ASN A 31 28.26 -12.14 5.38
CA ASN A 31 28.57 -11.04 6.32
C ASN A 31 29.49 -11.51 7.46
N HIS A 32 30.78 -11.69 7.14
CA HIS A 32 31.81 -12.21 8.03
C HIS A 32 32.51 -11.15 8.91
N HIS A 33 31.92 -9.98 9.17
CA HIS A 33 32.36 -9.11 10.29
C HIS A 33 31.17 -8.54 11.09
N PRO A 34 30.45 -9.40 11.83
CA PRO A 34 29.30 -9.04 12.67
C PRO A 34 29.65 -8.18 13.90
N ASP A 35 30.92 -7.98 14.25
CA ASP A 35 31.31 -7.34 15.52
C ASP A 35 31.41 -5.80 15.46
N GLU A 36 31.34 -5.20 14.26
CA GLU A 36 31.46 -3.75 14.04
C GLU A 36 30.14 -3.05 13.65
N LEU A 37 29.18 -3.79 13.07
CA LEU A 37 27.86 -3.28 12.68
C LEU A 37 26.95 -2.90 13.88
N PRO A 38 26.89 -3.67 14.97
CA PRO A 38 25.99 -3.39 16.09
C PRO A 38 26.40 -2.17 16.91
N LYS A 39 27.71 -1.86 16.98
CA LYS A 39 28.25 -0.86 17.92
C LYS A 39 28.08 0.59 17.45
N THR A 40 28.03 0.86 16.15
CA THR A 40 27.82 2.23 15.63
C THR A 40 26.35 2.59 15.45
N LEU A 41 25.50 1.61 15.11
CA LEU A 41 24.06 1.78 14.91
C LEU A 41 23.30 1.94 16.25
N THR A 42 23.53 1.05 17.21
CA THR A 42 22.83 1.07 18.50
C THR A 42 23.24 2.26 19.36
N HIS A 43 24.50 2.71 19.27
CA HIS A 43 25.03 3.83 20.06
C HIS A 43 24.46 5.20 19.63
N LYS A 44 24.32 5.45 18.32
CA LYS A 44 23.64 6.66 17.84
C LYS A 44 22.13 6.64 18.09
N TRP A 45 21.52 5.45 18.14
CA TRP A 45 20.09 5.27 18.42
C TRP A 45 19.76 5.47 19.91
N HIS A 46 20.63 5.01 20.81
CA HIS A 46 20.47 5.19 22.26
C HIS A 46 20.46 6.67 22.66
N MET A 47 21.35 7.49 22.08
CA MET A 47 21.34 8.95 22.31
C MET A 47 20.06 9.65 21.83
N HIS A 48 19.44 9.16 20.75
CA HIS A 48 18.22 9.76 20.20
C HIS A 48 16.94 9.32 20.94
N SER A 49 16.95 8.13 21.56
CA SER A 49 15.86 7.62 22.40
C SER A 49 15.79 8.35 23.76
N THR A 50 16.94 8.59 24.40
CA THR A 50 17.02 9.30 25.70
C THR A 50 16.48 10.73 25.63
N PHE A 51 16.56 11.40 24.47
CA PHE A 51 16.01 12.75 24.28
C PHE A 51 14.47 12.76 24.16
N LYS A 52 13.87 11.70 23.61
CA LYS A 52 12.40 11.55 23.57
C LYS A 52 11.82 11.16 24.94
N GLY A 53 12.59 10.44 25.76
CA GLY A 53 12.21 10.13 27.14
C GLY A 53 12.08 11.33 28.06
N LEU A 54 12.72 12.47 27.74
CA LEU A 54 12.62 13.71 28.50
C LEU A 54 11.47 14.64 28.07
N LEU A 55 10.89 14.44 26.88
CA LEU A 55 9.83 15.31 26.33
C LEU A 55 8.42 14.73 26.47
N ASN A 56 8.27 13.41 26.56
CA ASN A 56 6.97 12.73 26.56
C ASN A 56 6.50 12.29 27.96
N GLY A 57 7.07 12.85 29.03
CA GLY A 57 6.52 12.71 30.38
C GLY A 57 5.21 13.49 30.56
N ALA A 58 4.16 13.14 29.82
CA ALA A 58 2.75 13.42 30.13
C ALA A 58 1.83 12.76 29.09
N ALA A 59 0.99 11.84 29.58
CA ALA A 59 -0.20 11.24 28.95
C ALA A 59 0.02 10.06 27.97
N ASP A 60 0.10 8.86 28.56
CA ASP A 60 -0.29 7.58 27.97
C ASP A 60 -1.75 7.27 28.34
N GLU A 61 -2.59 6.83 27.40
CA GLU A 61 -3.67 5.88 27.67
C GLU A 61 -3.79 4.83 26.56
N HIS A 62 -4.04 3.60 27.03
CA HIS A 62 -4.06 2.33 26.31
C HIS A 62 -5.14 2.24 25.22
N HIS A 63 -4.87 1.50 24.14
CA HIS A 63 -5.96 0.90 23.37
C HIS A 63 -5.66 -0.53 22.92
N SER A 64 -6.51 -1.43 23.42
CA SER A 64 -6.59 -2.85 23.16
C SER A 64 -7.13 -3.15 21.75
N THR A 65 -6.60 -4.20 21.14
CA THR A 65 -7.11 -4.89 19.95
C THR A 65 -8.27 -5.82 20.29
N GLU A 66 -9.43 -5.59 19.69
CA GLU A 66 -10.47 -6.56 19.29
C GLU A 66 -11.61 -5.75 18.64
N ASP A 67 -12.03 -6.12 17.42
CA ASP A 67 -13.43 -6.47 17.13
C ASP A 67 -13.65 -6.70 15.61
N GLY A 68 -14.07 -7.92 15.28
CA GLY A 68 -14.56 -8.28 13.95
C GLY A 68 -16.03 -7.90 13.86
N SER A 69 -16.31 -6.68 13.43
CA SER A 69 -17.69 -6.23 13.22
C SER A 69 -18.29 -6.92 11.99
N ASP A 70 -19.16 -7.91 12.24
CA ASP A 70 -20.12 -8.46 11.27
C ASP A 70 -21.14 -7.37 10.89
N ARG A 71 -20.74 -6.43 10.04
CA ARG A 71 -21.69 -5.52 9.39
C ARG A 71 -22.39 -6.28 8.26
N ILE A 72 -23.71 -6.33 8.34
CA ILE A 72 -24.56 -6.99 7.34
C ILE A 72 -24.34 -6.34 5.97
N PRO A 73 -24.21 -7.13 4.89
CA PRO A 73 -24.08 -6.60 3.53
C PRO A 73 -25.26 -5.67 3.19
N MET A 74 -24.97 -4.45 2.74
CA MET A 74 -25.99 -3.43 2.47
C MET A 74 -26.12 -3.19 0.97
N ASN A 75 -27.33 -3.40 0.44
CA ASN A 75 -27.63 -3.06 -0.95
C ASN A 75 -27.64 -1.53 -1.11
N THR A 76 -26.83 -1.02 -2.02
CA THR A 76 -26.65 0.41 -2.27
C THR A 76 -26.47 0.67 -3.77
N SER A 77 -26.97 1.79 -4.28
CA SER A 77 -26.67 2.22 -5.65
C SER A 77 -25.30 2.88 -5.71
N LEU A 78 -24.47 2.46 -6.66
CA LEU A 78 -23.22 3.17 -6.99
C LEU A 78 -23.54 4.56 -7.56
N ASP A 79 -22.72 5.54 -7.16
CA ASP A 79 -22.73 6.87 -7.75
C ASP A 79 -22.33 6.78 -9.23
N GLU A 80 -22.90 7.66 -10.06
CA GLU A 80 -22.71 7.62 -11.52
C GLU A 80 -21.22 7.57 -11.96
N PRO A 81 -20.28 8.36 -11.39
CA PRO A 81 -18.88 8.29 -11.79
C PRO A 81 -18.22 6.95 -11.46
N VAL A 82 -18.57 6.33 -10.32
CA VAL A 82 -18.04 5.03 -9.89
C VAL A 82 -18.65 3.92 -10.74
N PHE A 83 -19.95 4.00 -10.99
CA PHE A 83 -20.67 3.08 -11.86
C PHE A 83 -20.10 3.04 -13.28
N LEU A 84 -19.81 4.21 -13.88
CA LEU A 84 -19.17 4.28 -15.20
C LEU A 84 -17.76 3.66 -15.21
N LYS A 85 -16.98 3.84 -14.13
CA LYS A 85 -15.67 3.22 -13.98
C LYS A 85 -15.78 1.70 -13.84
N TRP A 86 -16.73 1.22 -13.05
CA TRP A 86 -17.01 -0.19 -12.91
C TRP A 86 -17.43 -0.83 -14.25
N LYS A 87 -18.34 -0.20 -15.01
CA LYS A 87 -18.71 -0.63 -16.37
C LYS A 87 -17.48 -0.85 -17.26
N ARG A 88 -16.55 0.10 -17.25
CA ARG A 88 -15.30 -0.01 -18.02
C ARG A 88 -14.43 -1.17 -17.53
N ALA A 89 -14.29 -1.34 -16.22
CA ALA A 89 -13.49 -2.40 -15.62
C ALA A 89 -14.05 -3.80 -15.97
N VAL A 90 -15.37 -3.98 -15.93
CA VAL A 90 -16.05 -5.21 -16.36
C VAL A 90 -15.72 -5.53 -17.83
N SER A 91 -15.90 -4.56 -18.73
CA SER A 91 -15.63 -4.75 -20.16
C SER A 91 -14.16 -5.04 -20.48
N GLN A 92 -13.22 -4.47 -19.73
CA GLN A 92 -11.79 -4.76 -19.89
C GLN A 92 -11.48 -6.20 -19.47
N GLN A 93 -12.06 -6.67 -18.37
CA GLN A 93 -11.80 -8.01 -17.86
C GLN A 93 -12.37 -9.11 -18.76
N GLU A 94 -13.55 -8.90 -19.34
CA GLU A 94 -14.15 -9.83 -20.30
C GLU A 94 -13.26 -10.01 -21.55
N ARG A 95 -12.60 -8.95 -22.01
CA ARG A 95 -11.65 -9.00 -23.13
C ARG A 95 -10.40 -9.80 -22.77
N SER A 96 -9.83 -9.57 -21.59
CA SER A 96 -8.62 -10.26 -21.12
C SER A 96 -8.82 -11.76 -20.96
N GLN A 97 -10.03 -12.20 -20.58
CA GLN A 97 -10.34 -13.63 -20.41
C GLN A 97 -10.73 -14.35 -21.71
N GLY A 98 -10.59 -13.71 -22.88
CA GLY A 98 -10.87 -14.34 -24.17
C GLY A 98 -12.33 -14.77 -24.34
N GLN A 99 -13.25 -14.25 -23.53
CA GLN A 99 -14.68 -14.48 -23.70
C GLN A 99 -15.20 -13.66 -24.88
N SER A 100 -14.84 -14.07 -26.09
CA SER A 100 -15.52 -13.69 -27.32
C SER A 100 -16.81 -14.50 -27.45
N ARG A 101 -17.70 -14.38 -26.48
CA ARG A 101 -19.11 -14.72 -26.69
C ARG A 101 -19.78 -13.45 -27.15
N VAL A 102 -20.47 -13.52 -28.28
CA VAL A 102 -21.47 -12.54 -28.69
C VAL A 102 -22.30 -12.21 -27.44
N VAL A 103 -22.03 -11.05 -26.84
CA VAL A 103 -22.76 -10.61 -25.66
C VAL A 103 -24.17 -10.30 -26.18
N PRO A 104 -25.23 -10.97 -25.70
CA PRO A 104 -26.57 -10.51 -26.01
C PRO A 104 -26.65 -9.08 -25.49
N GLU A 105 -27.14 -8.15 -26.31
CA GLU A 105 -27.23 -6.69 -26.10
C GLU A 105 -27.92 -6.22 -24.79
N ASN A 106 -28.19 -7.09 -23.82
CA ASN A 106 -29.06 -6.85 -22.68
C ASN A 106 -28.50 -7.12 -21.27
N HIS A 107 -27.20 -7.33 -21.06
CA HIS A 107 -26.65 -7.23 -19.70
C HIS A 107 -26.37 -5.77 -19.35
N ARG A 108 -27.46 -4.97 -19.25
CA ARG A 108 -27.40 -3.64 -18.65
C ARG A 108 -26.98 -3.83 -17.19
N LEU A 109 -25.68 -3.64 -16.92
CA LEU A 109 -25.17 -3.50 -15.55
C LEU A 109 -26.09 -2.54 -14.81
N THR A 110 -26.56 -2.94 -13.63
CA THR A 110 -27.38 -2.10 -12.76
C THR A 110 -26.46 -1.45 -11.74
N SER A 111 -26.75 -0.22 -11.30
CA SER A 111 -25.92 0.44 -10.29
C SER A 111 -26.10 -0.18 -8.90
N LEU A 112 -27.07 -1.07 -8.72
CA LEU A 112 -27.35 -1.72 -7.44
C LEU A 112 -26.29 -2.78 -7.15
N VAL A 113 -25.56 -2.57 -6.06
CA VAL A 113 -24.50 -3.45 -5.60
C VAL A 113 -24.68 -3.76 -4.13
N ASN A 114 -24.09 -4.86 -3.68
CA ASN A 114 -24.07 -5.23 -2.29
C ASN A 114 -22.71 -4.85 -1.67
N VAL A 115 -22.70 -3.83 -0.82
CA VAL A 115 -21.48 -3.38 -0.13
C VAL A 115 -21.18 -4.31 1.03
N VAL A 116 -19.95 -4.83 1.07
CA VAL A 116 -19.47 -5.75 2.11
C VAL A 116 -18.40 -5.07 2.97
N PRO A 117 -18.31 -5.40 4.27
CA PRO A 117 -17.37 -4.72 5.18
C PRO A 117 -15.91 -5.10 4.95
N SER A 118 -15.68 -6.30 4.44
CA SER A 118 -14.36 -6.88 4.28
C SER A 118 -14.33 -7.89 3.14
N MET A 119 -13.12 -8.23 2.70
CA MET A 119 -12.84 -9.37 1.84
C MET A 119 -11.58 -10.08 2.33
N CYS A 120 -11.45 -11.37 2.00
CA CYS A 120 -10.27 -12.16 2.34
C CYS A 120 -9.53 -12.54 1.06
N ILE A 121 -8.24 -12.21 0.98
CA ILE A 121 -7.35 -12.60 -0.12
C ILE A 121 -6.11 -13.23 0.52
N ASN A 122 -5.77 -14.46 0.13
CA ASN A 122 -4.60 -15.18 0.66
C ASN A 122 -4.53 -15.21 2.19
N ARG A 123 -5.67 -15.46 2.85
CA ARG A 123 -5.84 -15.46 4.33
C ARG A 123 -5.59 -14.11 5.02
N LYS A 124 -5.51 -13.03 4.26
CA LYS A 124 -5.40 -11.66 4.78
C LYS A 124 -6.73 -10.93 4.60
N THR A 125 -7.15 -10.23 5.63
CA THR A 125 -8.42 -9.50 5.63
C THR A 125 -8.20 -8.05 5.21
N PHE A 126 -8.91 -7.63 4.18
CA PHE A 126 -8.92 -6.28 3.64
C PHE A 126 -10.26 -5.62 3.96
N THR A 127 -10.23 -4.33 4.29
CA THR A 127 -11.42 -3.57 4.69
C THR A 127 -11.39 -2.17 4.08
N SER A 128 -12.51 -1.44 4.12
CA SER A 128 -12.51 0.00 3.86
C SER A 128 -11.84 0.78 5.01
N ARG A 129 -11.44 2.03 4.72
CA ARG A 129 -10.86 2.94 5.72
C ARG A 129 -11.75 3.15 6.95
N GLU A 130 -13.06 3.23 6.73
CA GLU A 130 -14.06 3.43 7.79
C GLU A 130 -14.11 2.27 8.78
N ASN A 131 -13.73 1.06 8.35
CA ASN A 131 -13.70 -0.12 9.20
C ASN A 131 -12.34 -0.30 9.85
N HIS A 132 -11.23 -0.23 9.09
CA HIS A 132 -9.88 -0.34 9.66
C HIS A 132 -8.84 0.34 8.76
N HIS A 133 -8.19 1.38 9.29
CA HIS A 133 -7.21 2.18 8.56
C HIS A 133 -6.00 1.38 8.03
N GLY A 134 -5.47 0.43 8.82
CA GLY A 134 -4.31 -0.38 8.40
C GLY A 134 -4.65 -1.39 7.30
N ASN A 135 -5.85 -1.97 7.35
CA ASN A 135 -6.26 -3.04 6.44
C ASN A 135 -6.84 -2.48 5.13
N SER A 136 -7.09 -1.16 5.09
CA SER A 136 -7.47 -0.44 3.89
C SER A 136 -6.29 -0.03 3.03
N LEU A 137 -5.06 0.01 3.55
CA LEU A 137 -3.88 0.37 2.78
C LEU A 137 -3.43 -0.80 1.90
N VAL A 138 -3.40 -0.58 0.60
CA VAL A 138 -3.23 -1.64 -0.39
C VAL A 138 -2.29 -1.28 -1.54
N GLU A 139 -1.60 -2.33 -1.98
CA GLU A 139 -0.79 -2.41 -3.17
C GLU A 139 -1.62 -3.14 -4.23
N PHE A 140 -1.70 -2.59 -5.44
CA PHE A 140 -2.58 -3.12 -6.48
C PHE A 140 -2.10 -2.80 -7.89
N HIS A 141 -2.62 -3.54 -8.86
CA HIS A 141 -2.46 -3.24 -10.28
C HIS A 141 -3.57 -2.31 -10.77
N LEU A 142 -3.18 -1.28 -11.52
CA LEU A 142 -4.09 -0.44 -12.29
C LEU A 142 -3.64 -0.47 -13.75
N GLY A 143 -4.27 -1.35 -14.52
CA GLY A 143 -3.72 -1.76 -15.81
C GLY A 143 -2.36 -2.43 -15.61
N ASN A 144 -1.34 -2.01 -16.35
CA ASN A 144 0.01 -2.59 -16.25
C ASN A 144 0.90 -1.92 -15.18
N CYS A 145 0.35 -1.00 -14.39
CA CYS A 145 1.10 -0.23 -13.42
C CYS A 145 0.79 -0.72 -12.00
N GLN A 146 1.83 -1.09 -11.24
CA GLN A 146 1.73 -1.27 -9.80
C GLN A 146 1.50 0.10 -9.13
N ARG A 147 0.53 0.17 -8.22
CA ARG A 147 0.07 1.37 -7.51
C ARG A 147 -0.07 1.09 -6.01
N PHE A 148 -0.10 2.17 -5.24
CA PHE A 148 -0.39 2.16 -3.82
C PHE A 148 -1.59 3.07 -3.53
N GLY A 149 -2.38 2.75 -2.52
CA GLY A 149 -3.55 3.56 -2.18
C GLY A 149 -4.34 2.99 -1.02
N GLU A 150 -5.62 3.37 -0.97
CA GLU A 150 -6.53 3.01 0.10
C GLU A 150 -7.84 2.45 -0.47
N ILE A 151 -8.40 1.43 0.18
CA ILE A 151 -9.73 0.90 -0.13
C ILE A 151 -10.78 1.87 0.42
N GLU A 152 -11.58 2.41 -0.50
CA GLU A 152 -12.77 3.19 -0.17
C GLU A 152 -13.96 2.29 0.13
N ARG A 153 -14.19 1.29 -0.73
CA ARG A 153 -15.39 0.44 -0.67
C ARG A 153 -15.13 -0.92 -1.30
N ILE A 154 -15.75 -1.95 -0.75
CA ILE A 154 -15.74 -3.32 -1.29
C ILE A 154 -17.19 -3.69 -1.59
N PHE A 155 -17.45 -4.27 -2.76
CA PHE A 155 -18.81 -4.65 -3.13
C PHE A 155 -18.87 -5.88 -4.04
N LEU A 156 -20.03 -6.52 -4.00
CA LEU A 156 -20.45 -7.62 -4.87
C LEU A 156 -21.57 -7.13 -5.79
N SER A 157 -21.76 -7.79 -6.93
CA SER A 157 -22.88 -7.53 -7.82
C SER A 157 -23.42 -8.82 -8.42
N ASP A 158 -24.73 -8.93 -8.49
CA ASP A 158 -25.43 -10.01 -9.18
C ASP A 158 -25.16 -10.01 -10.70
N ASN A 159 -24.72 -8.88 -11.25
CA ASN A 159 -24.31 -8.83 -12.67
C ASN A 159 -22.95 -9.48 -12.92
N THR A 160 -22.12 -9.63 -11.89
CA THR A 160 -20.80 -10.27 -11.97
C THR A 160 -20.66 -11.27 -10.82
N PRO A 161 -21.45 -12.35 -10.82
CA PRO A 161 -21.51 -13.26 -9.68
C PRO A 161 -20.14 -13.93 -9.44
N GLY A 162 -19.82 -14.13 -8.16
CA GLY A 162 -18.55 -14.73 -7.73
C GLY A 162 -17.33 -13.81 -7.83
N ARG A 163 -17.52 -12.52 -8.16
CA ARG A 163 -16.43 -11.53 -8.20
C ARG A 163 -16.63 -10.45 -7.14
N THR A 164 -15.52 -10.07 -6.53
CA THR A 164 -15.44 -8.93 -5.62
C THR A 164 -14.82 -7.75 -6.33
N TRP A 165 -15.47 -6.60 -6.23
CA TRP A 165 -14.99 -5.34 -6.77
C TRP A 165 -14.58 -4.40 -5.65
N VAL A 166 -13.55 -3.62 -5.92
CA VAL A 166 -12.95 -2.72 -4.96
C VAL A 166 -12.87 -1.33 -5.57
N VAL A 167 -13.44 -0.36 -4.86
CA VAL A 167 -13.21 1.07 -5.13
C VAL A 167 -11.97 1.47 -4.34
N VAL A 168 -10.95 1.94 -5.04
CA VAL A 168 -9.69 2.40 -4.45
C VAL A 168 -9.46 3.88 -4.68
N LYS A 169 -8.78 4.52 -3.72
CA LYS A 169 -8.19 5.85 -3.79
C LYS A 169 -6.68 5.70 -4.01
N PRO A 170 -6.18 5.74 -5.26
CA PRO A 170 -4.75 5.66 -5.51
C PRO A 170 -4.04 6.87 -4.91
N PHE A 171 -2.90 6.68 -4.27
CA PHE A 171 -2.00 7.79 -3.97
C PHE A 171 -1.47 8.36 -5.28
N ARG A 172 -1.31 9.68 -5.35
CA ARG A 172 -0.69 10.33 -6.51
C ARG A 172 0.78 9.99 -6.57
N GLU A 173 1.27 9.64 -7.75
CA GLU A 173 2.69 9.32 -7.90
C GLU A 173 3.59 10.55 -7.78
N VAL A 174 4.81 10.30 -7.32
CA VAL A 174 5.94 11.18 -7.54
C VAL A 174 6.63 10.75 -8.85
N PRO A 175 7.11 11.70 -9.68
CA PRO A 175 7.90 11.36 -10.86
C PRO A 175 9.06 10.41 -10.52
N ARG A 176 9.32 9.43 -11.41
CA ARG A 176 10.31 8.38 -11.12
C ARG A 176 11.71 8.93 -10.87
N ASP A 177 12.08 10.04 -11.51
CA ASP A 177 13.35 10.75 -11.33
C ASP A 177 13.46 11.55 -10.02
N GLU A 178 12.34 11.75 -9.32
CA GLU A 178 12.28 12.34 -7.98
C GLU A 178 12.17 11.27 -6.87
N ASP A 179 11.79 10.03 -7.22
CA ASP A 179 11.70 8.92 -6.27
C ASP A 179 13.11 8.45 -5.82
N PRO A 180 13.46 8.58 -4.52
CA PRO A 180 14.73 8.12 -3.99
C PRO A 180 14.86 6.59 -3.98
N TYR A 181 13.76 5.84 -4.07
CA TYR A 181 13.74 4.38 -4.04
C TYR A 181 13.83 3.74 -5.43
N ARG A 182 13.79 4.53 -6.51
CA ARG A 182 13.73 4.04 -7.91
C ARG A 182 14.83 3.05 -8.31
N ASN A 183 16.00 3.15 -7.67
CA ASN A 183 17.18 2.34 -7.94
C ASN A 183 17.29 1.13 -6.99
N TYR A 184 16.29 0.94 -6.12
CA TYR A 184 16.25 -0.11 -5.11
C TYR A 184 14.95 -0.93 -5.24
N PRO A 185 14.73 -1.60 -6.38
CA PRO A 185 13.49 -2.34 -6.65
C PRO A 185 13.21 -3.42 -5.59
N ASP A 186 14.26 -4.01 -5.01
CA ASP A 186 14.13 -5.08 -4.01
C ASP A 186 13.50 -4.63 -2.69
N LEU A 187 13.44 -3.31 -2.42
CA LEU A 187 12.74 -2.78 -1.25
C LEU A 187 11.23 -2.90 -1.36
N ASN A 188 10.71 -3.08 -2.57
CA ASN A 188 9.30 -2.85 -2.89
C ASN A 188 8.75 -1.58 -2.23
N CYS A 189 9.54 -0.51 -2.27
CA CYS A 189 9.26 0.78 -1.66
C CYS A 189 9.15 1.83 -2.76
N ARG A 190 8.14 2.69 -2.67
CA ARG A 190 7.97 3.83 -3.58
C ARG A 190 7.63 5.08 -2.79
N LEU A 191 8.10 6.22 -3.28
CA LEU A 191 7.66 7.51 -2.79
C LEU A 191 6.41 7.95 -3.58
N VAL A 192 5.32 8.21 -2.87
CA VAL A 192 4.07 8.76 -3.44
C VAL A 192 3.69 10.05 -2.72
N GLN A 193 2.82 10.87 -3.29
CA GLN A 193 2.27 12.04 -2.61
C GLN A 193 1.22 11.61 -1.58
N ALA A 194 1.06 12.40 -0.51
CA ALA A 194 0.07 12.11 0.54
C ALA A 194 -1.40 12.38 0.12
N ASN A 195 -1.61 12.95 -1.07
CA ASN A 195 -2.92 13.16 -1.67
C ASN A 195 -3.29 12.03 -2.65
N TYR A 196 -4.58 12.00 -3.02
CA TYR A 196 -5.14 10.95 -3.86
C TYR A 196 -5.34 11.41 -5.31
N GLU A 197 -5.26 10.46 -6.23
CA GLU A 197 -5.81 10.59 -7.58
C GLU A 197 -7.32 10.32 -7.58
N ALA A 198 -7.93 10.40 -8.77
CA ALA A 198 -9.31 10.02 -8.95
C ALA A 198 -9.53 8.54 -8.59
N LEU A 199 -10.70 8.25 -8.00
CA LEU A 199 -11.10 6.88 -7.65
C LEU A 199 -10.92 5.91 -8.83
N ALA A 200 -10.52 4.68 -8.56
CA ALA A 200 -10.53 3.61 -9.53
C ALA A 200 -11.41 2.45 -9.03
N VAL A 201 -11.96 1.68 -9.96
CA VAL A 201 -12.66 0.43 -9.65
C VAL A 201 -11.84 -0.70 -10.26
N ILE A 202 -11.44 -1.63 -9.41
CA ILE A 202 -10.62 -2.79 -9.78
C ILE A 202 -11.30 -4.06 -9.26
N ALA A 203 -10.97 -5.19 -9.89
CA ALA A 203 -11.36 -6.49 -9.35
C ALA A 203 -10.44 -6.88 -8.18
N SER A 204 -10.90 -7.73 -7.26
CA SER A 204 -10.09 -8.15 -6.11
C SER A 204 -8.79 -8.85 -6.50
N GLU A 205 -8.75 -9.48 -7.68
CA GLU A 205 -7.56 -10.16 -8.20
C GLU A 205 -6.42 -9.19 -8.53
N GLU A 206 -6.72 -7.91 -8.70
CA GLU A 206 -5.72 -6.87 -8.94
C GLU A 206 -5.03 -6.40 -7.63
N ILE A 207 -5.50 -6.83 -6.46
CA ILE A 207 -4.86 -6.52 -5.18
C ILE A 207 -3.65 -7.45 -4.98
N ILE A 208 -2.47 -6.85 -4.79
CA ILE A 208 -1.22 -7.56 -4.52
C ILE A 208 -1.09 -7.85 -3.01
N GLY A 209 -1.39 -6.87 -2.16
CA GLY A 209 -1.24 -7.04 -0.72
C GLY A 209 -1.44 -5.76 0.09
N HIS A 210 -1.14 -5.84 1.39
CA HIS A 210 -1.12 -4.69 2.28
C HIS A 210 0.12 -3.83 2.10
N VAL A 211 0.02 -2.59 2.56
CA VAL A 211 1.10 -1.61 2.49
C VAL A 211 1.41 -1.07 3.87
N ALA A 212 2.69 -0.99 4.19
CA ALA A 212 3.17 -0.16 5.29
C ALA A 212 3.48 1.25 4.76
N CYS A 213 2.85 2.26 5.35
CA CYS A 213 3.00 3.66 4.93
C CYS A 213 3.64 4.49 6.03
N MET A 214 4.69 5.24 5.68
CA MET A 214 5.26 6.28 6.54
C MET A 214 5.01 7.65 5.91
N LYS A 215 4.26 8.50 6.60
CA LYS A 215 4.00 9.88 6.14
C LYS A 215 5.23 10.75 6.38
N ASN A 216 5.59 11.51 5.36
CA ASN A 216 6.72 12.41 5.32
C ASN A 216 6.20 13.85 5.21
N PRO A 217 6.62 14.75 6.11
CA PRO A 217 6.28 16.17 6.01
C PRO A 217 6.76 16.80 4.70
N ALA A 218 6.11 17.89 4.29
CA ALA A 218 6.60 18.75 3.22
C ALA A 218 8.07 19.16 3.44
N GLY A 219 8.83 19.25 2.36
CA GLY A 219 10.28 19.48 2.36
C GLY A 219 11.13 18.22 2.47
N THR A 220 10.54 17.07 2.83
CA THR A 220 11.23 15.78 2.82
C THR A 220 11.60 15.38 1.38
N PHE A 221 12.78 14.79 1.20
CA PHE A 221 13.38 14.50 -0.12
C PHE A 221 13.55 15.72 -1.05
N GLY A 222 13.29 16.93 -0.58
CA GLY A 222 13.33 18.15 -1.40
C GLY A 222 12.02 18.45 -2.14
N LEU A 223 10.93 17.74 -1.82
CA LEU A 223 9.61 17.95 -2.42
C LEU A 223 8.79 18.92 -1.57
N THR A 224 8.04 19.83 -2.23
CA THR A 224 7.24 20.85 -1.53
C THR A 224 6.00 20.28 -0.85
N ASN A 225 5.52 19.13 -1.31
CA ASN A 225 4.29 18.51 -0.82
C ASN A 225 4.62 17.39 0.17
N GLU A 226 3.66 17.08 1.04
CA GLU A 226 3.72 15.89 1.88
C GLU A 226 3.73 14.63 1.02
N THR A 227 4.56 13.66 1.43
CA THR A 227 4.75 12.40 0.70
C THR A 227 4.55 11.22 1.63
N ILE A 228 4.47 10.02 1.07
CA ILE A 228 4.37 8.76 1.79
C ILE A 228 5.43 7.83 1.22
N SER A 229 6.26 7.28 2.09
CA SER A 229 7.08 6.11 1.75
C SER A 229 6.18 4.88 1.90
N ALA A 230 5.75 4.30 0.78
CA ALA A 230 4.84 3.17 0.72
C ALA A 230 5.63 1.89 0.43
N VAL A 231 5.55 0.91 1.32
CA VAL A 231 6.23 -0.39 1.19
C VAL A 231 5.20 -1.49 1.03
N GLY A 232 5.22 -2.17 -0.11
CA GLY A 232 4.36 -3.32 -0.36
C GLY A 232 4.80 -4.54 0.44
N LEU A 233 3.83 -5.18 1.10
CA LEU A 233 4.02 -6.36 1.94
C LEU A 233 3.55 -7.65 1.25
N GLY A 234 2.96 -7.55 0.06
CA GLY A 234 2.51 -8.69 -0.74
C GLY A 234 3.68 -9.45 -1.36
N SER A 235 4.69 -8.73 -1.86
CA SER A 235 5.85 -9.27 -2.57
C SER A 235 7.13 -9.12 -1.76
N ALA A 236 7.23 -9.82 -0.63
CA ALA A 236 8.56 -10.14 -0.09
C ALA A 236 9.21 -11.05 -1.14
N GLY A 237 10.12 -10.52 -1.98
CA GLY A 237 10.63 -11.12 -3.23
C GLY A 237 11.39 -12.45 -3.10
N TRP A 238 10.79 -13.47 -2.50
CA TRP A 238 11.35 -14.80 -2.31
C TRP A 238 10.39 -15.92 -2.73
N GLU A 239 9.15 -15.63 -3.12
CA GLU A 239 8.23 -16.67 -3.65
C GLU A 239 8.80 -17.33 -4.93
N SER A 240 9.72 -16.70 -5.64
CA SER A 240 10.44 -17.26 -6.79
C SER A 240 11.73 -18.04 -6.42
N LEU A 241 12.12 -18.12 -5.14
CA LEU A 241 13.30 -18.87 -4.69
C LEU A 241 12.98 -20.26 -4.13
N VAL A 242 11.69 -20.59 -3.94
CA VAL A 242 11.27 -21.90 -3.42
C VAL A 242 11.08 -22.92 -4.55
N ASP A 243 10.95 -22.46 -5.80
CA ASP A 243 10.71 -23.33 -6.96
C ASP A 243 12.00 -23.87 -7.62
N ASN A 244 13.17 -23.65 -7.03
CA ASN A 244 14.45 -24.17 -7.53
C ASN A 244 15.31 -24.82 -6.43
N ALA A 245 14.69 -25.61 -5.55
CA ALA A 245 15.40 -26.48 -4.60
C ALA A 245 14.99 -27.95 -4.78
#